data_AF-A0A968Q0D6-F1
#
_entry.id   AF-A0A968Q0D6-F1
#
_cell.length_a   1.000
_cell.length_b   1.000
_cell.length_c   1.000
_cell.angle_alpha   90.00
_cell.angle_beta   90.00
_cell.angle_gamma   90.00
#
_symmetry.space_group_name_H-M   'P 1'
#
loop_
_entity.id
_entity.type
_entity.pdbx_description
1 polymer ?
#
loop_
_entity_poly.entity_id
_entity_poly.type
_entity_poly.pdbx_seq_one_letter_code
_entity_poly.pdbx_strand_id
1 'polypeptide(L)'
;MKVTLRRIVVQLNQPTRDGDREIALLSNLPTAKANAVQIAALYQKRWRIERLFQVLEQCFRGEINTLAYPRAALFGFVMALICYNLLAVAQAAMRSVHGANKIEAGISPYYLADEVRRVYEGMMIAIPPVQWQPFAQLDLDSTVQLLQQLAAQMDLAKFRSHPRGDKKKVPKPKWQKDKPHVSTARLLSDSKSKKDKKAP
;
A
#
# COMPACT_ATOMS: atom_id res chain seq x y z
N MET A 1 27.52 9.94 24.90
CA MET A 1 26.36 10.85 24.79
C MET A 1 25.15 10.14 25.41
N LYS A 2 24.54 10.69 26.48
CA LYS A 2 23.35 10.10 27.12
C LYS A 2 22.10 10.65 26.44
N VAL A 3 21.18 9.79 26.01
CA VAL A 3 19.89 10.18 25.44
C VAL A 3 18.79 9.82 26.43
N THR A 4 18.02 10.81 26.87
CA THR A 4 16.85 10.59 27.73
C THR A 4 15.66 10.18 26.86
N LEU A 5 15.04 9.06 27.19
CA LEU A 5 13.89 8.52 26.46
C LEU A 5 12.64 8.50 27.34
N ARG A 6 11.50 8.76 26.72
CA ARG A 6 10.17 8.60 27.30
C ARG A 6 9.61 7.27 26.83
N ARG A 7 9.07 6.48 27.76
CA ARG A 7 8.28 5.27 27.45
C ARG A 7 6.81 5.64 27.45
N ILE A 8 6.18 5.53 26.29
CA ILE A 8 4.75 5.76 26.10
C ILE A 8 4.11 4.39 25.94
N VAL A 9 3.14 4.06 26.80
CA VAL A 9 2.43 2.78 26.76
C VAL A 9 1.02 2.99 26.23
N VAL A 10 0.69 2.30 25.15
CA VAL A 10 -0.64 2.27 24.57
C VAL A 10 -1.33 0.99 25.04
N GLN A 11 -2.41 1.16 25.81
CA GLN A 11 -3.28 0.06 26.22
C GLN A 11 -4.25 -0.28 25.07
N LEU A 12 -4.34 -1.56 24.71
CA LEU A 12 -5.17 -2.03 23.62
C LEU A 12 -6.52 -2.55 24.15
N ASN A 13 -7.61 -2.16 23.50
CA ASN A 13 -8.95 -2.69 23.80
C ASN A 13 -9.08 -4.18 23.47
N GLN A 14 -8.31 -4.66 22.50
CA GLN A 14 -8.23 -6.07 22.12
C GLN A 14 -6.77 -6.50 22.08
N PRO A 15 -6.45 -7.74 22.51
CA PRO A 15 -5.08 -8.21 22.49
C PRO A 15 -4.54 -8.31 21.05
N THR A 16 -3.21 -8.22 20.90
CA THR A 16 -2.52 -8.50 19.64
C THR A 16 -2.73 -9.96 19.23
N ARG A 17 -2.28 -10.32 18.01
CA ARG A 17 -2.30 -11.72 17.53
C ARG A 17 -1.60 -12.69 18.49
N ASP A 18 -0.61 -12.17 19.22
CA ASP A 18 0.28 -12.92 20.09
C ASP A 18 -0.15 -12.81 21.57
N GLY A 19 -1.22 -12.05 21.87
CA GLY A 19 -1.87 -11.99 23.19
C GLY A 19 -1.58 -10.73 23.99
N ASP A 20 -0.69 -9.85 23.53
CA ASP A 20 -0.27 -8.65 24.24
C ASP A 20 -1.41 -7.63 24.34
N ARG A 21 -1.52 -6.95 25.48
CA ARG A 21 -2.48 -5.86 25.69
C ARG A 21 -1.85 -4.47 25.67
N GLU A 22 -0.53 -4.40 25.51
CA GLU A 22 0.22 -3.15 25.58
C GLU A 22 1.18 -3.03 24.41
N ILE A 23 1.31 -1.82 23.87
CA ILE A 23 2.39 -1.45 22.94
C ILE A 23 3.20 -0.34 23.60
N ALA A 24 4.50 -0.57 23.80
CA ALA A 24 5.41 0.43 24.31
C ALA A 24 6.16 1.14 23.16
N LEU A 25 6.16 2.46 23.17
CA LEU A 25 6.88 3.34 22.25
C LEU A 25 7.97 4.07 23.03
N LEU A 26 9.17 4.12 22.50
CA LEU A 26 10.26 4.93 23.04
C LEU A 26 10.42 6.18 22.17
N SER A 27 10.47 7.36 22.82
CA SER A 27 10.66 8.63 22.12
C SER A 27 11.63 9.53 22.87
N ASN A 28 12.56 10.15 22.14
CA ASN A 28 13.44 11.20 22.64
C ASN A 28 12.80 12.60 22.50
N LEU A 29 11.54 12.71 22.05
CA LEU A 29 10.87 13.99 21.87
C LEU A 29 10.45 14.58 23.23
N PRO A 30 10.80 15.84 23.53
CA PRO A 30 10.34 16.52 24.74
C PRO A 30 8.81 16.64 24.77
N THR A 31 8.22 16.60 25.97
CA THR A 31 6.76 16.74 26.17
C THR A 31 6.22 18.06 25.61
N ALA A 32 7.02 19.14 25.64
CA ALA A 32 6.67 20.44 25.08
C ALA A 32 6.50 20.44 23.55
N LYS A 33 7.11 19.49 22.83
CA LYS A 33 7.00 19.38 21.35
C LYS A 33 5.91 18.40 20.93
N ALA A 34 5.76 17.30 21.66
CA ALA A 34 4.72 16.32 21.40
C ALA A 34 4.33 15.56 22.67
N ASN A 35 3.03 15.53 22.95
CA ASN A 35 2.48 14.73 24.03
C ASN A 35 2.40 13.24 23.64
N ALA A 36 2.11 12.38 24.62
CA ALA A 36 2.08 10.92 24.42
C ALA A 36 1.05 10.48 23.36
N VAL A 37 -0.13 11.12 23.35
CA VAL A 37 -1.23 10.81 22.42
C VAL A 37 -0.85 11.17 20.98
N GLN A 38 -0.24 12.34 20.78
CA GLN A 38 0.25 12.78 19.48
C GLN A 38 1.32 11.84 18.94
N ILE A 39 2.27 11.42 19.78
CA ILE A 39 3.32 10.47 19.39
C ILE A 39 2.70 9.12 19.00
N ALA A 40 1.78 8.59 19.80
CA ALA A 40 1.09 7.33 19.49
C ALA A 40 0.30 7.41 18.17
N ALA A 41 -0.44 8.50 17.96
CA ALA A 41 -1.20 8.72 16.73
C ALA A 41 -0.30 8.87 15.48
N LEU A 42 0.86 9.52 15.62
CA LEU A 42 1.86 9.60 14.54
C LEU A 42 2.50 8.23 14.28
N TYR A 43 2.82 7.47 15.31
CA TYR A 43 3.39 6.13 15.15
C TYR A 43 2.42 5.18 14.45
N GLN A 44 1.12 5.31 14.69
CA GLN A 44 0.09 4.55 13.94
C GLN A 44 0.17 4.80 12.42
N LYS A 45 0.58 6.00 12.00
CA LYS A 45 0.77 6.33 10.58
C LYS A 45 2.02 5.68 9.96
N ARG A 46 2.92 5.06 10.75
CA ARG A 46 4.12 4.36 10.25
C ARG A 46 3.76 3.26 9.25
N TRP A 47 2.61 2.61 9.41
CA TRP A 47 2.09 1.59 8.48
C TRP A 47 1.88 2.10 7.05
N ARG A 48 1.85 3.43 6.83
CA ARG A 48 1.83 4.01 5.48
C ARG A 48 3.06 3.60 4.65
N ILE A 49 4.20 3.36 5.29
CA ILE A 49 5.43 2.90 4.60
C ILE A 49 5.22 1.51 4.00
N GLU A 50 4.54 0.60 4.71
CA GLU A 50 4.26 -0.75 4.18
C GLU A 50 3.32 -0.70 2.98
N ARG A 51 2.32 0.20 3.02
CA ARG A 51 1.46 0.45 1.85
C ARG A 51 2.24 0.95 0.64
N LEU A 52 3.23 1.83 0.85
CA LEU A 52 4.14 2.26 -0.21
C LEU A 52 4.88 1.05 -0.80
N PHE A 53 5.55 0.24 0.02
CA PHE A 53 6.29 -0.94 -0.45
C PHE A 53 5.41 -1.93 -1.21
N GLN A 54 4.19 -2.15 -0.73
CA GLN A 54 3.22 -2.99 -1.42
C GLN A 54 2.90 -2.46 -2.83
N VAL A 55 2.73 -1.13 -3.00
CA VAL A 55 2.49 -0.52 -4.32
C VAL A 55 3.73 -0.64 -5.21
N LEU A 56 4.93 -0.41 -4.66
CA LEU A 56 6.19 -0.54 -5.40
C LEU A 56 6.37 -1.94 -5.99
N GLU A 57 6.11 -2.96 -5.18
CA GLU A 57 6.20 -4.36 -5.59
C GLU A 57 5.12 -4.70 -6.65
N GLN A 58 3.85 -4.37 -6.37
CA GLN A 58 2.73 -4.76 -7.23
C GLN A 58 2.68 -4.00 -8.56
N CYS A 59 3.06 -2.72 -8.58
CA CYS A 59 2.84 -1.84 -9.73
C CYS A 59 4.11 -1.63 -10.56
N PHE A 60 5.25 -1.47 -9.90
CA PHE A 60 6.47 -0.94 -10.53
C PHE A 60 7.62 -1.93 -10.62
N ARG A 61 7.50 -3.13 -10.01
CA ARG A 61 8.58 -4.12 -9.93
C ARG A 61 9.87 -3.51 -9.36
N GLY A 62 9.74 -2.81 -8.22
CA GLY A 62 10.87 -2.12 -7.58
C GLY A 62 12.06 -3.02 -7.23
N GLU A 63 11.85 -4.33 -7.14
CA GLU A 63 12.88 -5.35 -7.00
C GLU A 63 12.89 -6.25 -8.25
N ILE A 64 13.80 -5.96 -9.19
CA ILE A 64 13.92 -6.73 -10.43
C ILE A 64 14.86 -7.91 -10.19
N ASN A 65 14.30 -9.13 -10.21
CA ASN A 65 15.02 -10.37 -9.89
C ASN A 65 16.32 -10.61 -10.67
N THR A 66 16.46 -10.07 -11.88
CA THR A 66 17.57 -10.34 -12.80
C THR A 66 18.65 -9.27 -12.81
N LEU A 67 18.50 -8.21 -12.02
CA LEU A 67 19.49 -7.13 -11.89
C LEU A 67 20.58 -7.50 -10.87
N ALA A 68 21.49 -8.40 -11.27
CA ALA A 68 22.59 -8.89 -10.43
C ALA A 68 23.72 -7.85 -10.16
N TYR A 69 23.52 -6.59 -10.54
CA TYR A 69 24.45 -5.49 -10.31
C TYR A 69 23.86 -4.53 -9.25
N PRO A 70 24.48 -4.40 -8.05
CA PRO A 70 23.91 -3.60 -6.96
C PRO A 70 23.57 -2.15 -7.33
N ARG A 71 24.40 -1.51 -8.17
CA ARG A 71 24.14 -0.14 -8.66
C ARG A 71 22.90 -0.05 -9.55
N ALA A 72 22.69 -1.05 -10.40
CA ALA A 72 21.57 -1.08 -11.31
C ALA A 72 20.27 -1.47 -10.59
N ALA A 73 20.34 -2.36 -9.59
CA ALA A 73 19.23 -2.63 -8.67
C ALA A 73 18.80 -1.37 -7.90
N LEU A 74 19.76 -0.62 -7.35
CA LEU A 74 19.47 0.65 -6.67
C LEU A 74 18.82 1.67 -7.61
N PHE A 75 19.33 1.80 -8.84
CA PHE A 75 18.73 2.68 -9.85
C PHE A 75 17.29 2.28 -10.17
N GLY A 76 17.01 1.00 -10.41
CA GLY A 76 15.65 0.50 -10.66
C GLY A 76 14.70 0.78 -9.51
N PHE A 77 15.17 0.59 -8.26
CA PHE A 77 14.39 0.90 -7.07
C PHE A 77 14.08 2.41 -6.96
N VAL A 78 15.06 3.28 -7.24
CA VAL A 78 14.84 4.74 -7.26
C VAL A 78 13.84 5.14 -8.35
N MET A 79 13.91 4.55 -9.54
CA MET A 79 12.93 4.80 -10.59
C MET A 79 11.51 4.38 -10.16
N ALA A 80 11.36 3.26 -9.46
CA ALA A 80 10.07 2.86 -8.90
C ALA A 80 9.52 3.88 -7.89
N LEU A 81 10.38 4.49 -7.06
CA LEU A 81 9.99 5.57 -6.15
C LEU A 81 9.52 6.83 -6.89
N ILE A 82 10.20 7.21 -7.98
CA ILE A 82 9.77 8.34 -8.83
C ILE A 82 8.39 8.05 -9.42
N CYS A 83 8.18 6.86 -9.98
CA CYS A 83 6.88 6.45 -10.50
C CYS A 83 5.78 6.47 -9.43
N TYR A 84 6.10 6.06 -8.19
CA TYR A 84 5.17 6.19 -7.08
C TYR A 84 4.81 7.65 -6.79
N ASN A 85 5.76 8.59 -6.85
CA ASN A 85 5.46 10.01 -6.67
C ASN A 85 4.51 10.52 -7.76
N LEU A 86 4.71 10.13 -9.02
CA LEU A 86 3.80 10.46 -10.12
C LEU A 86 2.38 9.91 -9.88
N LEU A 87 2.29 8.64 -9.45
CA LEU A 87 1.00 8.04 -9.09
C LEU A 87 0.34 8.76 -7.90
N ALA A 88 1.13 9.19 -6.91
CA ALA A 88 0.64 9.95 -5.77
C ALA A 88 0.08 11.32 -6.18
N VAL A 89 0.70 12.00 -7.15
CA VAL A 89 0.20 13.24 -7.75
C VAL A 89 -1.11 13.00 -8.49
N ALA A 90 -1.19 11.96 -9.32
CA ALA A 90 -2.44 11.59 -10.00
C ALA A 90 -3.56 11.30 -8.98
N GLN A 91 -3.24 10.57 -7.91
CA GLN A 91 -4.17 10.33 -6.81
C GLN A 91 -4.55 11.61 -6.07
N ALA A 92 -3.64 12.58 -5.90
CA ALA A 92 -3.96 13.86 -5.28
C ALA A 92 -4.96 14.66 -6.14
N ALA A 93 -4.78 14.70 -7.46
CA ALA A 93 -5.75 15.31 -8.38
C ALA A 93 -7.12 14.60 -8.31
N MET A 94 -7.14 13.27 -8.27
CA MET A 94 -8.38 12.53 -8.07
C MET A 94 -9.05 12.85 -6.71
N ARG A 95 -8.26 12.96 -5.64
CA ARG A 95 -8.78 13.31 -4.31
C ARG A 95 -9.37 14.72 -4.29
N SER A 96 -8.79 15.68 -5.03
CA SER A 96 -9.30 17.05 -5.07
C SER A 96 -10.64 17.16 -5.81
N VAL A 97 -10.86 16.33 -6.82
CA VAL A 97 -12.11 16.35 -7.62
C VAL A 97 -13.20 15.47 -7.01
N HIS A 98 -12.87 14.25 -6.62
CA HIS A 98 -13.86 13.23 -6.20
C HIS A 98 -13.98 13.07 -4.69
N GLY A 99 -13.12 13.74 -3.92
CA GLY A 99 -13.05 13.67 -2.46
C GLY A 99 -12.13 12.56 -1.95
N ALA A 100 -11.37 12.87 -0.89
CA ALA A 100 -10.34 11.97 -0.33
C ALA A 100 -10.89 10.59 0.08
N ASN A 101 -12.06 10.57 0.73
CA ASN A 101 -12.66 9.35 1.26
C ASN A 101 -12.96 8.32 0.16
N LYS A 102 -13.47 8.77 -1.00
CA LYS A 102 -13.82 7.87 -2.12
C LYS A 102 -12.57 7.24 -2.75
N ILE A 103 -11.52 8.04 -2.93
CA ILE A 103 -10.28 7.58 -3.57
C ILE A 103 -9.51 6.62 -2.65
N GLU A 104 -9.36 6.97 -1.36
CA GLU A 104 -8.59 6.15 -0.42
C GLU A 104 -9.25 4.81 -0.08
N ALA A 105 -10.59 4.78 -0.02
CA ALA A 105 -11.32 3.55 0.29
C ALA A 105 -11.56 2.68 -0.95
N GLY A 106 -11.65 3.29 -2.13
CA GLY A 106 -12.27 2.66 -3.28
C GLY A 106 -11.37 2.38 -4.47
N ILE A 107 -10.21 3.05 -4.62
CA ILE A 107 -9.43 2.99 -5.86
C ILE A 107 -8.17 2.14 -5.70
N SER A 108 -7.95 1.26 -6.66
CA SER A 108 -6.78 0.38 -6.72
C SER A 108 -5.60 1.08 -7.41
N PRO A 109 -4.48 1.33 -6.72
CA PRO A 109 -3.24 1.83 -7.34
C PRO A 109 -2.76 0.91 -8.48
N TYR A 110 -3.00 -0.40 -8.33
CA TYR A 110 -2.63 -1.40 -9.32
C TYR A 110 -3.40 -1.24 -10.64
N TYR A 111 -4.72 -1.04 -10.60
CA TYR A 111 -5.51 -0.88 -11.83
C TYR A 111 -5.17 0.40 -12.57
N LEU A 112 -4.83 1.48 -11.85
CA LEU A 112 -4.33 2.71 -12.46
C LEU A 112 -3.00 2.47 -13.19
N ALA A 113 -2.05 1.80 -12.52
CA ALA A 113 -0.77 1.49 -13.13
C ALA A 113 -0.89 0.52 -14.32
N ASP A 114 -1.80 -0.45 -14.23
CA ASP A 114 -2.06 -1.41 -15.31
C ASP A 114 -2.71 -0.76 -16.53
N GLU A 115 -3.63 0.19 -16.32
CA GLU A 115 -4.24 0.95 -17.41
C GLU A 115 -3.19 1.75 -18.20
N VAL A 116 -2.30 2.46 -17.50
CA VAL A 116 -1.18 3.17 -18.15
C VAL A 116 -0.34 2.20 -18.96
N ARG A 117 0.03 1.04 -18.38
CA ARG A 117 0.83 0.03 -19.09
C ARG A 117 0.15 -0.48 -20.36
N ARG A 118 -1.17 -0.70 -20.33
CA ARG A 118 -1.94 -1.23 -21.47
C ARG A 118 -2.14 -0.21 -22.57
N VAL A 119 -2.36 1.06 -22.21
CA VAL A 119 -2.74 2.11 -23.16
C VAL A 119 -1.52 2.81 -23.74
N TYR A 120 -0.39 2.84 -23.04
CA TYR A 120 0.79 3.63 -23.41
C TYR A 120 1.27 3.39 -24.85
N GLU A 121 1.49 2.13 -25.26
CA GLU A 121 2.00 1.85 -26.61
C GLU A 121 1.03 2.30 -27.70
N GLY A 122 -0.27 2.01 -27.55
CA GLY A 122 -1.29 2.47 -28.49
C GLY A 122 -1.39 4.00 -28.55
N MET A 123 -1.27 4.66 -27.40
CA MET A 123 -1.28 6.12 -27.31
C MET A 123 -0.07 6.74 -28.01
N MET A 124 1.12 6.17 -27.85
CA MET A 124 2.34 6.64 -28.52
C MET A 124 2.34 6.40 -30.04
N ILE A 125 1.56 5.43 -30.52
CA ILE A 125 1.32 5.22 -31.96
C ILE A 125 0.30 6.24 -32.50
N ALA A 126 -0.78 6.46 -31.77
CA ALA A 126 -1.90 7.29 -32.22
C ALA A 126 -1.61 8.80 -32.14
N ILE A 127 -0.76 9.24 -31.20
CA ILE A 127 -0.51 10.66 -30.91
C ILE A 127 0.90 11.05 -31.35
N PRO A 128 1.06 11.89 -32.38
CA PRO A 128 2.37 12.33 -32.86
C PRO A 128 3.20 13.06 -31.79
N PRO A 129 4.55 12.93 -31.79
CA PRO A 129 5.44 13.56 -30.83
C PRO A 129 5.22 15.07 -30.60
N VAL A 130 4.88 15.80 -31.66
CA VAL A 130 4.64 17.26 -31.60
C VAL A 130 3.48 17.64 -30.68
N GLN A 131 2.48 16.76 -30.53
CA GLN A 131 1.33 17.03 -29.65
C GLN A 131 1.68 16.94 -28.16
N TRP A 132 2.83 16.34 -27.81
CA TRP A 132 3.29 16.24 -26.42
C TRP A 132 4.11 17.46 -25.97
N GLN A 133 4.66 18.24 -26.90
CA GLN A 133 5.54 19.37 -26.58
C GLN A 133 4.90 20.45 -25.70
N PRO A 134 3.61 20.82 -25.86
CA PRO A 134 2.99 21.84 -25.02
C PRO A 134 3.00 21.50 -23.53
N PHE A 135 2.91 20.21 -23.16
CA PHE A 135 2.89 19.79 -21.75
C PHE A 135 4.22 20.07 -21.02
N ALA A 136 5.34 20.13 -21.74
CA ALA A 136 6.65 20.44 -21.16
C ALA A 136 6.81 21.93 -20.79
N GLN A 137 5.90 22.79 -21.28
CA GLN A 137 5.94 24.24 -21.10
C GLN A 137 4.88 24.76 -20.14
N LEU A 138 4.03 23.87 -19.60
CA LEU A 138 3.01 24.25 -18.64
C LEU A 138 3.64 24.75 -17.35
N ASP A 139 3.11 25.84 -16.83
CA ASP A 139 3.41 26.29 -15.47
C ASP A 139 2.67 25.43 -14.44
N LEU A 140 2.95 25.69 -13.16
CA LEU A 140 2.38 24.90 -12.06
C LEU A 140 0.85 24.96 -12.04
N ASP A 141 0.28 26.15 -12.19
CA ASP A 141 -1.16 26.35 -12.11
C ASP A 141 -1.89 25.67 -13.27
N SER A 142 -1.38 25.82 -14.50
CA SER A 142 -1.95 25.13 -15.67
C SER A 142 -1.80 23.61 -15.56
N THR A 143 -0.69 23.12 -15.00
CA THR A 143 -0.49 21.69 -14.75
C THR A 143 -1.53 21.14 -13.78
N VAL A 144 -1.79 21.86 -12.67
CA VAL A 144 -2.80 21.46 -11.68
C VAL A 144 -4.20 21.46 -12.30
N GLN A 145 -4.55 22.51 -13.05
CA GLN A 145 -5.85 22.61 -13.72
C GLN A 145 -6.06 21.46 -14.71
N LEU A 146 -5.05 21.17 -15.55
CA LEU A 146 -5.10 20.05 -16.48
C LEU A 146 -5.30 18.72 -15.76
N LEU A 147 -4.53 18.45 -14.70
CA LEU A 147 -4.67 17.21 -13.94
C LEU A 147 -6.07 17.06 -13.31
N GLN A 148 -6.66 18.16 -12.83
CA GLN A 148 -8.02 18.16 -12.30
C GLN A 148 -9.07 17.92 -13.40
N GLN A 149 -8.91 18.56 -14.57
CA GLN A 149 -9.79 18.34 -15.72
C GLN A 149 -9.76 16.88 -16.18
N LEU A 150 -8.56 16.29 -16.31
CA LEU A 150 -8.40 14.88 -16.66
C LEU A 150 -9.01 13.97 -15.57
N ALA A 151 -8.75 14.26 -14.30
CA ALA A 151 -9.32 13.50 -13.19
C ALA A 151 -10.85 13.54 -13.18
N ALA A 152 -11.47 14.67 -13.54
CA ALA A 152 -12.93 14.80 -13.63
C ALA A 152 -13.56 13.92 -14.72
N GLN A 153 -12.81 13.60 -15.78
CA GLN A 153 -13.26 12.74 -16.88
C GLN A 153 -13.06 11.24 -16.59
N MET A 154 -12.39 10.87 -15.49
CA MET A 154 -12.12 9.48 -15.17
C MET A 154 -13.39 8.74 -14.72
N ASP A 155 -13.64 7.57 -15.32
CA ASP A 155 -14.60 6.61 -14.81
C ASP A 155 -14.01 5.80 -13.65
N LEU A 156 -14.27 6.25 -12.42
CA LEU A 156 -13.78 5.63 -11.20
C LEU A 156 -14.25 4.18 -11.00
N ALA A 157 -15.34 3.75 -11.63
CA ALA A 157 -15.85 2.40 -11.46
C ALA A 157 -14.86 1.34 -11.98
N LYS A 158 -14.15 1.66 -13.06
CA LYS A 158 -13.15 0.78 -13.69
C LYS A 158 -11.94 0.50 -12.80
N PHE A 159 -11.63 1.42 -11.88
CA PHE A 159 -10.43 1.33 -11.03
C PHE A 159 -10.73 0.86 -9.61
N ARG A 160 -11.95 0.38 -9.34
CA ARG A 160 -12.35 0.00 -7.99
C ARG A 160 -11.52 -1.16 -7.44
N SER A 161 -11.06 -1.02 -6.20
CA SER A 161 -10.46 -2.11 -5.46
C SER A 161 -11.53 -3.15 -5.10
N HIS A 162 -11.11 -4.41 -5.01
CA HIS A 162 -11.96 -5.51 -4.56
C HIS A 162 -11.50 -5.92 -3.16
N PRO A 163 -11.99 -5.25 -2.10
CA PRO A 163 -11.56 -5.54 -0.75
C PRO A 163 -11.89 -6.99 -0.41
N ARG A 164 -10.89 -7.73 0.06
CA ARG A 164 -11.11 -9.08 0.56
C ARG A 164 -11.95 -8.98 1.83
N GLY A 165 -13.08 -9.68 1.86
CA GLY A 165 -13.89 -9.80 3.07
C GLY A 165 -13.11 -10.43 4.23
N ASP A 166 -13.66 -10.29 5.45
CA ASP A 166 -13.00 -10.76 6.66
C ASP A 166 -12.50 -12.19 6.54
N LYS A 167 -11.23 -12.38 6.92
CA LYS A 167 -10.63 -13.71 6.93
C LYS A 167 -11.44 -14.58 7.91
N LYS A 168 -12.08 -15.63 7.39
CA LYS A 168 -12.80 -16.61 8.21
C LYS A 168 -11.86 -17.11 9.31
N LYS A 169 -12.31 -17.00 10.57
CA LYS A 169 -11.56 -17.48 11.73
C LYS A 169 -11.41 -18.99 11.61
N VAL A 170 -10.18 -19.44 11.35
CA VAL A 170 -9.83 -20.86 11.41
C VAL A 170 -9.35 -21.15 12.83
N PRO A 171 -9.93 -22.11 13.55
CA PRO A 171 -9.44 -22.47 14.87
C PRO A 171 -7.97 -22.86 14.79
N LYS A 172 -7.13 -22.27 15.65
CA LYS A 172 -5.71 -22.64 15.73
C LYS A 172 -5.64 -24.13 16.13
N PRO A 173 -4.82 -24.96 15.45
CA PRO A 173 -4.62 -26.34 15.86
C PRO A 173 -4.12 -26.35 17.31
N LYS A 174 -4.69 -27.24 18.13
CA LYS A 174 -4.22 -27.42 19.51
C LYS A 174 -2.77 -27.91 19.47
N TRP A 175 -1.89 -27.19 20.14
CA TRP A 175 -0.50 -27.59 20.28
C TRP A 175 -0.43 -28.92 21.06
N GLN A 176 0.24 -29.93 20.47
CA GLN A 176 0.48 -31.22 21.10
C GLN A 176 1.98 -31.35 21.37
N LYS A 177 2.34 -31.53 22.64
CA LYS A 177 3.75 -31.65 23.07
C LYS A 177 4.47 -32.81 22.38
N ASP A 178 3.75 -33.89 22.11
CA ASP A 178 4.30 -35.13 21.52
C ASP A 178 4.42 -35.05 19.99
N LYS A 179 3.73 -34.09 19.36
CA LYS A 179 3.76 -33.83 17.91
C LYS A 179 3.76 -32.32 17.65
N PRO A 180 4.86 -31.62 17.95
CA PRO A 180 4.94 -30.17 17.83
C PRO A 180 4.90 -29.71 16.37
N HIS A 181 5.30 -30.57 15.43
CA HIS A 181 5.29 -30.28 14.00
C HIS A 181 4.04 -30.84 13.31
N VAL A 182 3.36 -30.00 12.55
CA VAL A 182 2.18 -30.35 11.75
C VAL A 182 2.44 -30.02 10.29
N SER A 183 2.14 -30.97 9.40
CA SER A 183 2.19 -30.75 7.94
C SER A 183 1.01 -29.90 7.49
N THR A 184 1.30 -28.71 6.97
CA THR A 184 0.30 -27.80 6.41
C THR A 184 -0.45 -28.43 5.24
N ALA A 185 0.25 -29.18 4.38
CA ALA A 185 -0.35 -29.90 3.26
C ALA A 185 -1.41 -30.90 3.73
N ARG A 186 -1.13 -31.67 4.80
CA ARG A 186 -2.05 -32.65 5.37
C ARG A 186 -3.27 -32.00 6.03
N LEU A 187 -3.07 -30.90 6.75
CA LEU A 187 -4.18 -30.13 7.34
C LEU A 187 -5.11 -29.55 6.27
N LEU A 188 -4.54 -29.09 5.15
CA LEU A 188 -5.32 -28.57 4.02
C LEU A 188 -6.10 -29.68 3.32
N SER A 189 -5.50 -30.87 3.09
CA SER A 189 -6.20 -32.01 2.49
C SER A 189 -7.34 -32.51 3.37
N ASP A 190 -7.13 -32.60 4.69
CA ASP A 190 -8.15 -33.03 5.65
C ASP A 190 -9.30 -32.00 5.76
N SER A 191 -8.99 -30.72 5.57
CA SER A 191 -10.02 -29.67 5.53
C SER A 191 -10.88 -29.71 4.27
N LYS A 192 -10.29 -30.05 3.11
CA LYS A 192 -11.00 -30.22 1.85
C LYS A 192 -11.93 -31.44 1.90
N SER A 193 -11.41 -32.59 2.35
CA SER A 193 -12.21 -33.82 2.46
C SER A 193 -13.38 -33.70 3.44
N LYS A 194 -13.22 -32.96 4.55
CA LYS A 194 -14.32 -32.63 5.47
C LYS A 194 -15.37 -31.69 4.88
N LYS A 195 -14.98 -30.83 3.94
CA LYS A 195 -15.88 -29.89 3.26
C LYS A 195 -16.70 -30.61 2.19
N ASP A 196 -16.10 -31.54 1.47
CA ASP A 196 -16.76 -32.38 0.47
C ASP A 196 -17.77 -33.35 1.12
N LYS A 197 -17.48 -33.86 2.33
CA LYS A 197 -18.44 -34.67 3.12
C LYS A 197 -19.61 -33.88 3.72
N LYS A 198 -19.62 -32.55 3.61
CA LYS A 198 -20.61 -31.66 4.24
C LYS A 198 -21.42 -30.84 3.23
N ALA A 199 -21.17 -31.03 1.94
CA ALA A 199 -22.05 -30.56 0.87
C ALA A 199 -23.16 -31.61 0.65
N PRO A 200 -24.43 -31.21 0.46
CA PRO A 200 -25.52 -32.13 0.16
C PRO A 200 -25.30 -32.87 -1.17
#